data_AF-A0A8H8P3Q9-F1
#
_entry.id   AF-A0A8H8P3Q9-F1
#
_cell.length_a   1.000
_cell.length_b   1.000
_cell.length_c   1.000
_cell.angle_alpha   90.00
_cell.angle_beta   90.00
_cell.angle_gamma   90.00
#
_symmetry.space_group_name_H-M   'P 1'
#
loop_
_entity.id
_entity.type
_entity.pdbx_description
1 polymer ?
#
loop_
_entity_poly.entity_id
_entity_poly.type
_entity_poly.pdbx_seq_one_letter_code
_entity_poly.pdbx_strand_id
1 'polypeptide(L)'
;MSDMPGYQLLEQSDFFRGITFSEPNGPYKSSRQVARIRAGTVFSIQPCQHNSTEEFYPVNEVDARYIHMGWPAPSELPARPWGVIYQEPKANPGNWVSRRMVVHRWTVSLRAQDLEPAKEFVTDVENALKASGSTGQMEALRSVFAAWGEMVPTVAVGGASLATTGVLGSKQTLAGDAATFRPPDRGPDVMQAIDRSLDITGNFERRFESRIQGGRPEIFSKSGFNNWLTDLVKNESSSCWRVVKVNQGIPVTDLLSKVLRQKINRLFSYGSVITRSIAAGGNLPLGFDCTSGRVKDIKQINVWYNADGMKDISVTYVDGAEAGPYGFGKAPANKPTDSFVLAPGEFITHVFVWNYNAWIKTIQFVKNTYEVSHRYGDLTDTGTPMAWNEGGCALAGFAGSYDVNWLTQLQAVWRHDIKAEDNRNIELQIVSGGTGTIFNDFRYLGDPSTSRISRFCFRNTAQPVAGFQVTYSSKLGGVEVHQETPVRGTEAGNRDAWTLAEDEHITQVKSKRVHNVVYQLEFTTNKGNTKKFGQDAGTLVTFDPPQKDMVLYFFLGNSGAYIQSLILAWGTPPV
;
A
#
# COMPACT_ATOMS: atom_id res chain seq x y z
N MET A 1 7.82 1.94 49.85
CA MET A 1 6.75 1.38 49.00
C MET A 1 6.78 -0.15 49.05
N SER A 2 6.94 -0.74 50.24
CA SER A 2 7.11 -2.19 50.44
C SER A 2 5.80 -2.98 50.41
N ASP A 3 4.64 -2.32 50.28
CA ASP A 3 3.31 -2.95 50.38
C ASP A 3 2.42 -2.72 49.14
N MET A 4 2.97 -2.29 47.99
CA MET A 4 2.15 -2.23 46.76
C MET A 4 1.97 -3.63 46.18
N PRO A 5 0.72 -4.11 45.97
CA PRO A 5 0.47 -5.38 45.31
C PRO A 5 1.10 -5.40 43.91
N GLY A 6 1.70 -6.53 43.51
CA GLY A 6 2.40 -6.65 42.22
C GLY A 6 1.59 -6.27 40.98
N TYR A 7 0.24 -6.26 41.04
CA TYR A 7 -0.60 -5.80 39.93
C TYR A 7 -0.53 -4.28 39.72
N GLN A 8 -0.46 -3.48 40.79
CA GLN A 8 -0.33 -2.02 40.69
C GLN A 8 1.02 -1.65 40.08
N LEU A 9 2.05 -2.46 40.33
CA LEU A 9 3.37 -2.30 39.71
C LEU A 9 3.30 -2.48 38.19
N LEU A 10 2.60 -3.52 37.71
CA LEU A 10 2.46 -3.75 36.27
C LEU A 10 1.59 -2.69 35.59
N GLU A 11 0.49 -2.28 36.21
CA GLU A 11 -0.41 -1.26 35.66
C GLU A 11 0.19 0.14 35.65
N GLN A 12 1.00 0.50 36.64
CA GLN A 12 1.76 1.75 36.66
C GLN A 12 3.04 1.68 35.81
N SER A 13 3.41 0.48 35.34
CA SER A 13 4.53 0.30 34.44
C SER A 13 4.12 0.41 32.97
N ASP A 14 5.12 0.47 32.10
CA ASP A 14 4.90 0.47 30.67
C ASP A 14 4.68 -0.95 30.09
N PHE A 15 4.29 -1.95 30.90
CA PHE A 15 4.13 -3.34 30.47
C PHE A 15 2.95 -3.54 29.53
N PHE A 16 1.80 -2.92 29.85
CA PHE A 16 0.56 -3.07 29.08
C PHE A 16 0.39 -2.06 27.94
N ARG A 17 1.44 -1.30 27.63
CA ARG A 17 1.45 -0.50 26.41
C ARG A 17 1.62 -1.39 25.20
N GLY A 18 0.86 -1.11 24.15
CA GLY A 18 0.98 -1.90 22.94
C GLY A 18 2.33 -1.65 22.26
N ILE A 19 2.70 -2.60 21.43
CA ILE A 19 3.97 -2.64 20.74
C ILE A 19 3.68 -2.63 19.26
N THR A 20 4.26 -1.66 18.56
CA THR A 20 4.14 -1.54 17.12
C THR A 20 5.43 -2.01 16.47
N PHE A 21 5.28 -2.68 15.34
CA PHE A 21 6.39 -3.21 14.57
C PHE A 21 6.53 -2.40 13.28
N SER A 22 7.02 -1.16 13.41
CA SER A 22 7.38 -0.37 12.22
C SER A 22 8.84 -0.61 11.86
N GLU A 23 9.07 -1.05 10.63
CA GLU A 23 10.39 -0.97 10.03
C GLU A 23 10.73 0.49 9.71
N PRO A 24 12.01 0.91 9.82
CA PRO A 24 13.22 0.11 10.01
C PRO A 24 13.68 -0.03 11.47
N ASN A 25 12.96 0.51 12.45
CA ASN A 25 13.47 0.71 13.81
C ASN A 25 13.24 -0.48 14.77
N GLY A 26 12.54 -1.52 14.30
CA GLY A 26 12.20 -2.69 15.12
C GLY A 26 11.01 -2.43 16.07
N PRO A 27 10.76 -3.33 17.03
CA PRO A 27 9.63 -3.22 17.97
C PRO A 27 9.76 -1.96 18.83
N TYR A 28 8.77 -1.06 18.74
CA TYR A 28 8.70 0.12 19.58
C TYR A 28 7.41 0.15 20.39
N LYS A 29 7.49 0.81 21.54
CA LYS A 29 6.38 0.89 22.47
C LYS A 29 5.49 2.08 22.13
N SER A 30 4.19 1.84 22.03
CA SER A 30 3.19 2.89 21.90
C SER A 30 3.11 3.75 23.17
N SER A 31 2.67 4.99 23.01
CA SER A 31 2.34 5.89 24.13
C SER A 31 1.10 5.44 24.91
N ARG A 32 0.23 4.60 24.33
CA ARG A 32 -1.06 4.20 24.91
C ARG A 32 -1.01 2.81 25.56
N GLN A 33 -1.70 2.69 26.69
CA GLN A 33 -1.91 1.42 27.37
C GLN A 33 -3.09 0.67 26.76
N VAL A 34 -2.84 -0.44 26.07
CA VAL A 34 -3.86 -1.18 25.31
C VAL A 34 -4.59 -2.24 26.14
N ALA A 35 -3.98 -2.70 27.23
CA ALA A 35 -4.52 -3.76 28.08
C ALA A 35 -4.54 -3.37 29.57
N ARG A 36 -5.38 -4.06 30.33
CA ARG A 36 -5.45 -4.02 31.80
C ARG A 36 -5.58 -5.45 32.33
N ILE A 37 -5.24 -5.66 33.60
CA ILE A 37 -5.44 -6.96 34.25
C ILE A 37 -6.91 -7.06 34.66
N ARG A 38 -7.55 -8.18 34.33
CA ARG A 38 -8.93 -8.42 34.80
C ARG A 38 -8.98 -8.50 36.32
N ALA A 39 -10.04 -7.96 36.91
CA ALA A 39 -10.28 -8.06 38.34
C ALA A 39 -10.37 -9.53 38.78
N GLY A 40 -9.65 -9.88 39.86
CA GLY A 40 -9.65 -11.24 40.43
C GLY A 40 -8.75 -12.26 39.72
N THR A 41 -7.96 -11.83 38.74
CA THR A 41 -6.98 -12.67 38.05
C THR A 41 -5.86 -13.13 38.99
N VAL A 42 -5.52 -14.42 38.90
CA VAL A 42 -4.31 -14.99 39.51
C VAL A 42 -3.19 -14.97 38.47
N PHE A 43 -2.18 -14.15 38.70
CA PHE A 43 -1.00 -14.06 37.84
C PHE A 43 0.28 -14.30 38.64
N SER A 44 1.36 -14.60 37.94
CA SER A 44 2.66 -14.86 38.55
C SER A 44 3.63 -13.74 38.21
N ILE A 45 4.03 -12.97 39.23
CA ILE A 45 5.24 -12.14 39.19
C ILE A 45 6.22 -12.79 40.15
N GLN A 46 7.26 -13.40 39.60
CA GLN A 46 8.29 -14.05 40.40
C GLN A 46 9.52 -13.16 40.45
N PRO A 47 9.96 -12.74 41.65
CA PRO A 47 11.27 -12.15 41.79
C PRO A 47 12.31 -13.19 41.34
N CYS A 48 13.22 -12.76 40.50
CA CYS A 48 14.34 -13.55 40.01
C CYS A 48 15.62 -12.80 40.36
N GLN A 49 16.67 -13.51 40.75
CA GLN A 49 18.00 -12.92 40.93
C GLN A 49 19.00 -13.76 40.16
N HIS A 50 18.87 -13.70 38.84
CA HIS A 50 19.69 -14.47 37.92
C HIS A 50 20.21 -13.56 36.81
N ASN A 51 21.46 -13.74 36.42
CA ASN A 51 22.03 -13.07 35.26
C ASN A 51 22.26 -14.13 34.19
N SER A 52 21.83 -13.86 32.96
CA SER A 52 22.07 -14.74 31.83
C SER A 52 22.75 -13.99 30.71
N THR A 53 23.63 -14.68 29.99
CA THR A 53 24.15 -14.24 28.69
C THR A 53 23.51 -15.09 27.62
N GLU A 54 22.95 -14.45 26.60
CA GLU A 54 22.21 -15.09 25.53
C GLU A 54 22.86 -14.71 24.21
N GLU A 55 22.95 -15.69 23.30
CA GLU A 55 23.55 -15.54 21.99
C GLU A 55 22.58 -16.08 20.93
N PHE A 56 22.41 -15.31 19.86
CA PHE A 56 21.50 -15.61 18.77
C PHE A 56 22.20 -15.41 17.43
N TYR A 57 21.78 -16.21 16.44
CA TYR A 57 22.24 -16.14 15.05
C TYR A 57 21.04 -15.86 14.13
N PRO A 58 20.61 -14.59 14.01
CA PRO A 58 19.47 -14.21 13.19
C PRO A 58 19.70 -14.54 11.71
N VAL A 59 18.63 -14.90 10.99
CA VAL A 59 18.76 -15.25 9.56
C VAL A 59 18.92 -14.00 8.69
N ASN A 60 18.45 -12.86 9.17
CA ASN A 60 18.42 -11.60 8.45
C ASN A 60 18.48 -10.38 9.41
N GLU A 61 18.56 -9.18 8.83
CA GLU A 61 18.63 -7.93 9.57
C GLU A 61 17.38 -7.66 10.45
N VAL A 62 16.18 -8.02 9.97
CA VAL A 62 14.91 -7.78 10.68
C VAL A 62 14.86 -8.62 11.94
N ASP A 63 15.15 -9.92 11.84
CA ASP A 63 15.27 -10.83 12.98
C ASP A 63 16.30 -10.27 13.99
N ALA A 64 17.44 -9.80 13.48
CA ALA A 64 18.51 -9.24 14.29
C ALA A 64 18.04 -8.00 15.08
N ARG A 65 17.21 -7.13 14.48
CA ARG A 65 16.65 -5.94 15.15
C ARG A 65 15.67 -6.32 16.26
N TYR A 66 14.82 -7.32 16.03
CA TYR A 66 13.88 -7.78 17.06
C TYR A 66 14.62 -8.37 18.26
N ILE A 67 15.58 -9.26 17.99
CA ILE A 67 16.39 -9.91 19.03
C ILE A 67 17.21 -8.89 19.82
N HIS A 68 17.82 -7.92 19.12
CA HIS A 68 18.51 -6.78 19.73
C HIS A 68 17.60 -5.98 20.67
N MET A 69 16.32 -5.87 20.31
CA MET A 69 15.31 -5.16 21.09
C MET A 69 14.71 -5.98 22.24
N GLY A 70 15.16 -7.22 22.44
CA GLY A 70 14.65 -8.09 23.49
C GLY A 70 13.47 -8.96 23.06
N TRP A 71 13.10 -8.97 21.78
CA TRP A 71 11.93 -9.67 21.24
C TRP A 71 12.31 -10.97 20.50
N PRO A 72 11.39 -11.94 20.40
CA PRO A 72 11.52 -13.08 19.48
C PRO A 72 11.58 -12.60 18.01
N ALA A 73 12.09 -13.44 17.12
CA ALA A 73 12.06 -13.14 15.69
C ALA A 73 10.61 -13.00 15.18
N PRO A 74 10.34 -12.19 14.14
CA PRO A 74 8.99 -11.99 13.59
C PRO A 74 8.25 -13.30 13.28
N SER A 75 8.97 -14.31 12.76
CA SER A 75 8.44 -15.64 12.42
C SER A 75 8.02 -16.48 13.63
N GLU A 76 8.51 -16.16 14.82
CA GLU A 76 8.16 -16.81 16.09
C GLU A 76 6.98 -16.13 16.81
N LEU A 77 6.56 -14.96 16.31
CA LEU A 77 5.45 -14.20 16.88
C LEU A 77 4.11 -14.68 16.33
N PRO A 78 3.00 -14.58 17.10
CA PRO A 78 1.69 -14.95 16.60
C PRO A 78 1.28 -14.14 15.37
N ALA A 79 0.55 -14.78 14.46
CA ALA A 79 0.06 -14.13 13.25
C ALA A 79 -0.88 -12.95 13.57
N ARG A 80 -0.62 -11.81 12.96
CA ARG A 80 -1.50 -10.64 12.98
C ARG A 80 -2.53 -10.74 11.86
N PRO A 81 -3.80 -10.32 12.05
CA PRO A 81 -4.81 -10.37 10.99
C PRO A 81 -4.40 -9.64 9.71
N TRP A 82 -3.67 -8.53 9.81
CA TRP A 82 -3.14 -7.75 8.68
C TRP A 82 -1.77 -8.24 8.18
N GLY A 83 -1.15 -9.23 8.83
CA GLY A 83 0.16 -9.77 8.40
C GLY A 83 0.15 -10.43 7.01
N VAL A 84 -1.04 -10.69 6.44
CA VAL A 84 -1.19 -11.16 5.05
C VAL A 84 -0.89 -10.06 4.03
N ILE A 85 -0.99 -8.80 4.44
CA ILE A 85 -0.92 -7.62 3.57
C ILE A 85 0.47 -7.00 3.56
N TYR A 86 1.15 -6.98 4.71
CA TYR A 86 2.48 -6.41 4.83
C TYR A 86 3.53 -7.48 4.51
N GLN A 87 4.27 -7.27 3.43
CA GLN A 87 5.48 -8.05 3.18
C GLN A 87 6.58 -7.59 4.14
N GLU A 88 7.28 -8.54 4.75
CA GLU A 88 8.61 -8.29 5.28
C GLU A 88 9.55 -8.04 4.09
N PRO A 89 10.40 -7.00 4.11
CA PRO A 89 11.38 -6.75 3.06
C PRO A 89 12.20 -8.00 2.79
N LYS A 90 12.74 -8.09 1.57
CA LYS A 90 13.74 -9.13 1.27
C LYS A 90 14.83 -9.10 2.32
N ALA A 91 14.89 -10.18 3.09
CA ALA A 91 15.97 -10.48 4.01
C ALA A 91 17.30 -10.29 3.27
N ASN A 92 18.18 -9.45 3.80
CA ASN A 92 19.60 -9.48 3.44
C ASN A 92 20.23 -10.63 4.24
N PRO A 93 20.48 -11.80 3.62
CA PRO A 93 21.12 -12.89 4.31
C PRO A 93 22.53 -12.45 4.72
N GLY A 94 22.84 -12.60 5.99
CA GLY A 94 24.15 -12.26 6.55
C GLY A 94 24.45 -13.18 7.72
N ASN A 95 25.73 -13.32 8.07
CA ASN A 95 26.15 -14.02 9.28
C ASN A 95 25.89 -13.14 10.50
N TRP A 96 24.63 -12.79 10.73
CA TRP A 96 24.23 -11.94 11.84
C TRP A 96 24.47 -12.65 13.16
N VAL A 97 24.88 -11.88 14.16
CA VAL A 97 24.99 -12.36 15.54
C VAL A 97 24.51 -11.26 16.49
N SER A 98 23.74 -11.66 17.49
CA SER A 98 23.32 -10.80 18.59
C SER A 98 23.66 -11.47 19.91
N ARG A 99 24.39 -10.76 20.76
CA ARG A 99 24.71 -11.21 22.11
C ARG A 99 24.16 -10.21 23.11
N ARG A 100 23.48 -10.72 24.15
CA ARG A 100 22.90 -9.88 25.20
C ARG A 100 23.12 -10.47 26.58
N MET A 101 23.44 -9.61 27.54
CA MET A 101 23.39 -9.92 28.95
C MET A 101 22.07 -9.40 29.52
N VAL A 102 21.37 -10.23 30.28
CA VAL A 102 20.11 -9.89 30.94
C VAL A 102 20.25 -10.13 32.43
N VAL A 103 19.98 -9.09 33.22
CA VAL A 103 19.86 -9.16 34.68
C VAL A 103 18.37 -9.36 34.99
N HIS A 104 18.01 -10.60 35.30
CA HIS A 104 16.64 -11.04 35.59
C HIS A 104 16.29 -10.69 37.02
N ARG A 105 15.04 -10.30 37.17
CA ARG A 105 14.70 -9.40 38.25
C ARG A 105 13.24 -9.60 38.61
N TRP A 106 12.37 -9.52 37.61
CA TRP A 106 11.00 -10.03 37.69
C TRP A 106 10.73 -10.85 36.44
N THR A 107 10.17 -12.04 36.60
CA THR A 107 9.55 -12.78 35.50
C THR A 107 8.05 -12.60 35.62
N VAL A 108 7.44 -12.05 34.57
CA VAL A 108 5.99 -11.84 34.48
C VAL A 108 5.46 -12.90 33.54
N SER A 109 4.45 -13.64 33.99
CA SER A 109 3.72 -14.61 33.18
C SER A 109 2.22 -14.41 33.34
N LEU A 110 1.57 -14.05 32.24
CA LEU A 110 0.15 -13.78 32.10
C LEU A 110 -0.41 -14.61 30.95
N ARG A 111 -1.67 -15.03 31.07
CA ARG A 111 -2.42 -15.63 29.98
C ARG A 111 -3.21 -14.55 29.25
N ALA A 112 -3.58 -14.80 28.00
CA ALA A 112 -4.45 -13.87 27.27
C ALA A 112 -5.80 -13.64 27.98
N GLN A 113 -6.32 -14.66 28.66
CA GLN A 113 -7.58 -14.58 29.40
C GLN A 113 -7.51 -13.71 30.65
N ASP A 114 -6.30 -13.46 31.15
CA ASP A 114 -6.03 -12.64 32.34
C ASP A 114 -6.12 -11.14 32.04
N LEU A 115 -6.15 -10.79 30.75
CA LEU A 115 -6.15 -9.44 30.24
C LEU A 115 -7.53 -9.03 29.70
N GLU A 116 -7.80 -7.73 29.81
CA GLU A 116 -8.91 -7.08 29.14
C GLU A 116 -8.42 -5.83 28.38
N PRO A 117 -9.06 -5.47 27.26
CA PRO A 117 -8.68 -4.29 26.50
C PRO A 117 -9.05 -3.02 27.25
N ALA A 118 -8.25 -1.96 27.08
CA ALA A 118 -8.64 -0.61 27.51
C ALA A 118 -9.96 -0.20 26.82
N LYS A 119 -10.86 0.46 27.57
CA LYS A 119 -12.19 0.84 27.04
C LYS A 119 -12.08 1.77 25.84
N GLU A 120 -11.10 2.66 25.90
CA GLU A 120 -10.78 3.63 24.86
C GLU A 120 -10.27 2.93 23.59
N PHE A 121 -9.47 1.87 23.73
CA PHE A 121 -9.04 1.04 22.59
C PHE A 121 -10.23 0.36 21.90
N VAL A 122 -11.15 -0.23 22.67
CA VAL A 122 -12.36 -0.85 22.10
C VAL A 122 -13.20 0.19 21.34
N THR A 123 -13.36 1.37 21.92
CA THR A 123 -14.12 2.48 21.31
C THR A 123 -13.51 2.92 19.98
N ASP A 124 -12.18 3.08 19.94
CA ASP A 124 -11.45 3.45 18.72
C ASP A 124 -11.60 2.39 17.62
N VAL A 125 -11.50 1.10 17.98
CA VAL A 125 -11.73 -0.02 17.04
C VAL A 125 -13.16 -0.03 16.50
N GLU A 126 -14.15 0.17 17.36
CA GLU A 126 -15.55 0.23 16.95
C GLU A 126 -15.84 1.40 16.01
N ASN A 127 -15.22 2.55 16.26
CA ASN A 127 -15.37 3.72 15.40
C ASN A 127 -14.67 3.51 14.04
N ALA A 128 -13.48 2.90 14.03
CA ALA A 128 -12.81 2.53 12.79
C ALA A 128 -13.67 1.58 11.93
N LEU A 129 -14.34 0.61 12.54
CA LEU A 129 -15.26 -0.31 11.86
C LEU A 129 -16.57 0.33 11.38
N LYS A 130 -16.87 1.58 11.76
CA LYS A 130 -18.02 2.35 11.22
C LYS A 130 -17.67 3.14 9.96
N ALA A 131 -16.39 3.21 9.58
CA ALA A 131 -15.98 3.88 8.35
C ALA A 131 -16.70 3.28 7.12
N SER A 132 -16.90 4.13 6.10
CA SER A 132 -17.60 3.74 4.88
C SER A 132 -16.74 2.83 4.01
N GLY A 133 -17.25 1.64 3.70
CA GLY A 133 -16.60 0.66 2.84
C GLY A 133 -15.40 -0.06 3.49
N SER A 134 -15.00 -1.18 2.91
CA SER A 134 -13.92 -2.03 3.45
C SER A 134 -12.58 -1.29 3.51
N THR A 135 -12.24 -0.51 2.47
CA THR A 135 -10.99 0.28 2.43
C THR A 135 -10.91 1.28 3.58
N GLY A 136 -11.95 2.10 3.78
CA GLY A 136 -11.98 3.08 4.86
C GLY A 136 -11.89 2.43 6.24
N GLN A 137 -12.51 1.25 6.41
CA GLN A 137 -12.39 0.48 7.66
C GLN A 137 -10.97 -0.04 7.89
N MET A 138 -10.29 -0.54 6.86
CA MET A 138 -8.91 -1.02 6.95
C MET A 138 -7.95 0.11 7.29
N GLU A 139 -8.09 1.25 6.63
CA GLU A 139 -7.29 2.45 6.86
C GLU A 139 -7.46 2.98 8.29
N ALA A 140 -8.72 3.16 8.73
CA ALA A 140 -9.00 3.61 10.08
C ALA A 140 -8.45 2.63 11.14
N LEU A 141 -8.56 1.32 10.92
CA LEU A 141 -8.00 0.31 11.84
C LEU A 141 -6.47 0.37 11.88
N ARG A 142 -5.79 0.62 10.76
CA ARG A 142 -4.33 0.80 10.74
C ARG A 142 -3.91 2.00 11.58
N SER A 143 -4.63 3.12 11.50
CA SER A 143 -4.39 4.28 12.36
C SER A 143 -4.57 3.94 13.85
N VAL A 144 -5.60 3.15 14.18
CA VAL A 144 -5.80 2.64 15.55
C VAL A 144 -4.61 1.78 16.01
N PHE A 145 -4.18 0.80 15.21
CA PHE A 145 -3.06 -0.06 15.59
C PHE A 145 -1.71 0.67 15.64
N ALA A 146 -1.49 1.68 14.79
CA ALA A 146 -0.33 2.55 14.88
C ALA A 146 -0.32 3.34 16.20
N ALA A 147 -1.49 3.84 16.63
CA ALA A 147 -1.62 4.61 17.86
C ALA A 147 -1.58 3.76 19.14
N TRP A 148 -2.17 2.56 19.12
CA TRP A 148 -2.32 1.71 20.31
C TRP A 148 -1.27 0.61 20.43
N GLY A 149 -0.61 0.25 19.33
CA GLY A 149 0.22 -0.94 19.22
C GLY A 149 -0.52 -2.12 18.60
N GLU A 150 0.26 -3.08 18.13
CA GLU A 150 -0.18 -4.27 17.42
C GLU A 150 -0.14 -5.52 18.30
N MET A 151 0.77 -5.57 19.28
CA MET A 151 0.86 -6.65 20.25
C MET A 151 1.02 -6.15 21.68
N VAL A 152 0.71 -7.01 22.64
CA VAL A 152 0.99 -6.79 24.07
C VAL A 152 1.81 -7.97 24.61
N PRO A 153 2.87 -7.74 25.41
CA PRO A 153 3.60 -8.81 26.07
C PRO A 153 2.72 -9.60 27.06
N THR A 154 2.89 -10.91 27.12
CA THR A 154 2.23 -11.80 28.09
C THR A 154 3.24 -12.55 28.95
N VAL A 155 4.41 -12.88 28.40
CA VAL A 155 5.53 -13.44 29.15
C VAL A 155 6.77 -12.62 28.89
N ALA A 156 7.30 -11.97 29.92
CA ALA A 156 8.44 -11.09 29.78
C ALA A 156 9.28 -11.03 31.06
N VAL A 157 10.53 -10.58 30.91
CA VAL A 157 11.45 -10.32 32.00
C VAL A 157 11.56 -8.81 32.20
N GLY A 158 11.21 -8.36 33.40
CA GLY A 158 11.54 -7.04 33.91
C GLY A 158 12.93 -7.07 34.53
N GLY A 159 13.77 -6.09 34.19
CA GLY A 159 15.15 -6.07 34.64
C GLY A 159 15.98 -5.02 33.92
N ALA A 160 17.27 -5.34 33.73
CA ALA A 160 18.20 -4.56 32.95
C ALA A 160 18.89 -5.45 31.91
N SER A 161 19.26 -4.88 30.77
CA SER A 161 19.95 -5.61 29.71
C SER A 161 20.98 -4.76 29.00
N LEU A 162 22.02 -5.44 28.54
CA LEU A 162 23.03 -4.92 27.63
C LEU A 162 23.05 -5.79 26.37
N ALA A 163 22.88 -5.20 25.19
CA ALA A 163 22.84 -5.94 23.92
C ALA A 163 23.73 -5.32 22.83
N THR A 164 24.32 -6.18 22.01
CA THR A 164 25.11 -5.81 20.83
C THR A 164 24.71 -6.70 19.65
N THR A 165 24.70 -6.13 18.44
CA THR A 165 24.33 -6.86 17.23
C THR A 165 25.19 -6.43 16.05
N GLY A 166 25.64 -7.40 15.28
CA GLY A 166 26.56 -7.20 14.17
C GLY A 166 26.61 -8.40 13.24
N VAL A 167 27.65 -8.47 12.43
CA VAL A 167 27.92 -9.58 11.51
C VAL A 167 29.30 -10.18 11.75
N LEU A 168 29.45 -11.48 11.47
CA LEU A 168 30.72 -12.22 11.58
C LEU A 168 31.32 -12.49 10.19
N GLY A 169 32.65 -12.60 10.15
CA GLY A 169 33.36 -13.16 9.00
C GLY A 169 32.90 -14.60 8.68
N SER A 170 33.05 -15.03 7.43
CA SER A 170 32.63 -16.35 6.97
C SER A 170 33.19 -17.50 7.83
N LYS A 171 32.31 -18.40 8.30
CA LYS A 171 32.62 -19.61 9.10
C LYS A 171 33.22 -19.34 10.49
N GLN A 172 32.91 -18.20 11.10
CA GLN A 172 33.37 -17.85 12.43
C GLN A 172 32.19 -17.79 13.42
N THR A 173 32.46 -18.15 14.68
CA THR A 173 31.58 -17.90 15.84
C THR A 173 32.18 -16.79 16.69
N LEU A 174 31.39 -16.20 17.60
CA LEU A 174 31.95 -15.28 18.59
C LEU A 174 32.99 -16.01 19.48
N ALA A 175 34.04 -15.29 19.88
CA ALA A 175 34.96 -15.76 20.90
C ALA A 175 34.28 -15.69 22.29
N GLY A 176 34.76 -16.51 23.22
CA GLY A 176 34.23 -16.57 24.59
C GLY A 176 33.06 -17.53 24.78
N ASP A 177 33.08 -18.26 25.89
CA ASP A 177 31.95 -19.08 26.34
C ASP A 177 30.99 -18.22 27.16
N ALA A 178 29.73 -18.14 26.72
CA ALA A 178 28.66 -17.39 27.38
C ALA A 178 28.44 -17.84 28.84
N ALA A 179 28.84 -19.06 29.20
CA ALA A 179 28.66 -19.63 30.53
C ALA A 179 29.74 -19.26 31.56
N THR A 180 30.92 -18.75 31.15
CA THR A 180 32.10 -18.62 32.05
C THR A 180 32.67 -17.21 32.20
N PHE A 181 32.05 -16.19 31.59
CA PHE A 181 32.64 -14.86 31.50
C PHE A 181 32.53 -13.98 32.77
N ARG A 182 33.62 -13.28 33.13
CA ARG A 182 33.69 -12.25 34.19
C ARG A 182 34.39 -10.97 33.65
N PRO A 183 33.70 -9.82 33.55
CA PRO A 183 34.29 -8.61 32.96
C PRO A 183 35.32 -7.91 33.87
N PRO A 184 36.44 -7.38 33.32
CA PRO A 184 37.39 -6.56 34.06
C PRO A 184 36.96 -5.08 34.16
N ASP A 185 37.23 -4.45 35.31
CA ASP A 185 37.04 -3.00 35.54
C ASP A 185 38.17 -2.18 34.89
N ARG A 186 37.84 -1.20 34.02
CA ARG A 186 38.60 0.07 33.75
C ARG A 186 38.05 0.89 32.56
N GLY A 187 37.95 2.22 32.73
CA GLY A 187 38.17 3.26 31.70
C GLY A 187 37.00 3.74 30.80
N PRO A 188 37.07 4.95 30.17
CA PRO A 188 35.93 5.80 29.81
C PRO A 188 35.28 5.56 28.44
N ASP A 189 35.74 4.58 27.66
CA ASP A 189 35.10 4.25 26.37
C ASP A 189 33.97 3.24 26.58
N VAL A 190 32.74 3.75 26.59
CA VAL A 190 31.49 3.00 26.77
C VAL A 190 31.42 1.82 25.80
N MET A 191 31.89 1.98 24.55
CA MET A 191 31.79 0.91 23.54
C MET A 191 32.80 -0.21 23.82
N GLN A 192 34.03 0.11 24.21
CA GLN A 192 35.00 -0.90 24.65
C GLN A 192 34.56 -1.61 25.93
N ALA A 193 33.91 -0.89 26.85
CA ALA A 193 33.37 -1.49 28.06
C ALA A 193 32.25 -2.50 27.72
N ILE A 194 31.38 -2.17 26.76
CA ILE A 194 30.34 -3.08 26.27
C ILE A 194 30.95 -4.27 25.55
N ASP A 195 31.93 -4.04 24.67
CA ASP A 195 32.58 -5.10 23.89
C ASP A 195 33.27 -6.13 24.76
N ARG A 196 33.96 -5.65 25.80
CA ARG A 196 34.54 -6.53 26.81
C ARG A 196 33.45 -7.19 27.65
N SER A 197 32.41 -6.46 28.06
CA SER A 197 31.34 -7.03 28.90
C SER A 197 30.55 -8.15 28.22
N LEU A 198 30.44 -8.11 26.89
CA LEU A 198 29.80 -9.13 26.06
C LEU A 198 30.79 -10.08 25.38
N ASP A 199 32.09 -9.93 25.65
CA ASP A 199 33.18 -10.67 25.00
C ASP A 199 33.08 -10.74 23.46
N ILE A 200 32.76 -9.61 22.84
CA ILE A 200 32.61 -9.49 21.37
C ILE A 200 33.86 -8.90 20.72
N THR A 201 35.04 -9.37 21.13
CA THR A 201 36.33 -8.94 20.56
C THR A 201 36.72 -9.78 19.33
N GLY A 202 37.43 -9.18 18.37
CA GLY A 202 37.90 -9.89 17.16
C GLY A 202 37.06 -9.63 15.91
N ASN A 203 36.56 -10.69 15.26
CA ASN A 203 35.94 -10.65 13.92
C ASN A 203 34.46 -10.20 13.87
N PHE A 204 34.05 -9.41 14.86
CA PHE A 204 32.68 -8.89 14.97
C PHE A 204 32.61 -7.50 14.37
N GLU A 205 31.85 -7.34 13.29
CA GLU A 205 31.54 -6.02 12.73
C GLU A 205 30.18 -5.57 13.27
N ARG A 206 30.20 -4.59 14.19
CA ARG A 206 28.99 -4.02 14.76
C ARG A 206 28.13 -3.36 13.68
N ARG A 207 26.83 -3.68 13.65
CA ARG A 207 25.87 -3.10 12.70
C ARG A 207 24.82 -2.22 13.37
N PHE A 208 24.47 -2.50 14.61
CA PHE A 208 23.54 -1.67 15.41
C PHE A 208 24.27 -1.01 16.58
N GLU A 209 23.79 0.15 16.99
CA GLU A 209 24.23 0.78 18.24
C GLU A 209 24.01 -0.16 19.42
N SER A 210 24.94 -0.17 20.37
CA SER A 210 24.80 -1.00 21.56
C SER A 210 23.70 -0.47 22.47
N ARG A 211 22.90 -1.37 23.03
CA ARG A 211 21.70 -1.02 23.77
C ARG A 211 21.84 -1.35 25.25
N ILE A 212 21.72 -0.32 26.09
CA ILE A 212 21.60 -0.43 27.54
C ILE A 212 20.17 -0.08 27.92
N GLN A 213 19.43 -1.04 28.49
CA GLN A 213 18.04 -0.84 28.88
C GLN A 213 17.86 -1.16 30.37
N GLY A 214 17.19 -0.28 31.11
CA GLY A 214 17.05 -0.40 32.55
C GLY A 214 18.34 -0.07 33.31
N GLY A 215 18.25 0.02 34.64
CA GLY A 215 19.43 0.12 35.50
C GLY A 215 20.17 1.44 35.54
N ARG A 216 19.55 2.56 35.16
CA ARG A 216 20.22 3.88 35.09
C ARG A 216 21.48 3.85 34.20
N PRO A 217 21.31 3.84 32.86
CA PRO A 217 22.41 3.79 31.90
C PRO A 217 23.52 4.83 32.14
N GLU A 218 23.18 5.98 32.74
CA GLU A 218 24.13 7.02 33.14
C GLU A 218 25.20 6.55 34.13
N ILE A 219 24.90 5.56 34.98
CA ILE A 219 25.88 4.96 35.91
C ILE A 219 26.85 4.09 35.13
N PHE A 220 26.38 3.36 34.13
CA PHE A 220 27.24 2.59 33.24
C PHE A 220 28.24 3.51 32.53
N SER A 221 27.74 4.61 31.95
CA SER A 221 28.59 5.57 31.23
C SER A 221 29.61 6.28 32.12
N LYS A 222 29.27 6.60 33.37
CA LYS A 222 30.14 7.36 34.29
C LYS A 222 31.09 6.48 35.10
N SER A 223 30.66 5.28 35.45
CA SER A 223 31.31 4.46 36.49
C SER A 223 31.61 3.04 36.03
N GLY A 224 31.23 2.65 34.82
CA GLY A 224 31.55 1.35 34.24
C GLY A 224 30.60 0.21 34.67
N PHE A 225 30.84 -0.97 34.09
CA PHE A 225 29.96 -2.13 34.19
C PHE A 225 29.74 -2.61 35.63
N ASN A 226 30.80 -2.77 36.43
CA ASN A 226 30.66 -3.31 37.80
C ASN A 226 29.90 -2.37 38.73
N ASN A 227 30.07 -1.06 38.58
CA ASN A 227 29.33 -0.07 39.34
C ASN A 227 27.85 -0.02 38.92
N TRP A 228 27.58 -0.13 37.62
CA TRP A 228 26.22 -0.28 37.11
C TRP A 228 25.54 -1.55 37.65
N LEU A 229 26.22 -2.70 37.61
CA LEU A 229 25.70 -3.95 38.16
C LEU A 229 25.52 -3.90 39.68
N THR A 230 26.41 -3.20 40.39
CA THR A 230 26.31 -3.01 41.84
C THR A 230 25.15 -2.10 42.22
N ASP A 231 24.92 -0.99 41.49
CA ASP A 231 23.74 -0.14 41.70
C ASP A 231 22.46 -0.93 41.39
N LEU A 232 22.42 -1.65 40.26
CA LEU A 232 21.34 -2.57 39.91
C LEU A 232 21.00 -3.58 41.01
N VAL A 233 21.99 -4.10 41.74
CA VAL A 233 21.78 -5.05 42.84
C VAL A 233 21.35 -4.38 44.13
N LYS A 234 21.83 -3.16 44.41
CA LYS A 234 21.54 -2.45 45.66
C LYS A 234 20.28 -1.58 45.61
N ASN A 235 19.86 -1.13 44.43
CA ASN A 235 18.69 -0.27 44.23
C ASN A 235 17.50 -1.10 43.75
N GLU A 236 16.62 -1.50 44.68
CA GLU A 236 15.40 -2.28 44.37
C GLU A 236 14.24 -1.42 43.84
N SER A 237 14.45 -0.11 43.63
CA SER A 237 13.39 0.78 43.16
C SER A 237 12.81 0.31 41.82
N SER A 238 11.51 0.03 41.79
CA SER A 238 10.78 -0.40 40.58
C SER A 238 10.94 0.54 39.38
N SER A 239 11.26 1.81 39.63
CA SER A 239 11.44 2.84 38.61
C SER A 239 12.66 2.66 37.70
N CYS A 240 13.69 1.90 38.12
CA CYS A 240 14.88 1.65 37.30
C CYS A 240 14.73 0.42 36.39
N TRP A 241 13.68 -0.38 36.58
CA TRP A 241 13.46 -1.63 35.87
C TRP A 241 12.57 -1.43 34.64
N ARG A 242 12.91 -2.13 33.56
CA ARG A 242 12.18 -2.09 32.28
C ARG A 242 11.93 -3.51 31.78
N VAL A 243 10.95 -3.67 30.90
CA VAL A 243 10.80 -4.93 30.13
C VAL A 243 11.99 -5.03 29.17
N VAL A 244 12.90 -5.96 29.44
CA VAL A 244 14.17 -6.12 28.72
C VAL A 244 14.21 -7.35 27.83
N LYS A 245 13.33 -8.32 28.08
CA LYS A 245 13.17 -9.52 27.27
C LYS A 245 11.69 -9.90 27.22
N VAL A 246 11.18 -10.17 26.04
CA VAL A 246 9.83 -10.71 25.80
C VAL A 246 9.99 -12.12 25.28
N ASN A 247 9.32 -13.08 25.92
CA ASN A 247 9.27 -14.46 25.47
C ASN A 247 8.01 -14.74 24.66
N GLN A 248 6.89 -14.11 25.05
CA GLN A 248 5.60 -14.28 24.40
C GLN A 248 4.84 -12.96 24.42
N GLY A 249 4.09 -12.71 23.34
CA GLY A 249 3.10 -11.67 23.25
C GLY A 249 1.88 -12.19 22.51
N ILE A 250 0.80 -11.43 22.54
CA ILE A 250 -0.42 -11.71 21.77
C ILE A 250 -0.79 -10.49 20.93
N PRO A 251 -1.43 -10.68 19.76
CA PRO A 251 -2.04 -9.59 19.02
C PRO A 251 -3.05 -8.84 19.88
N VAL A 252 -3.09 -7.51 19.79
CA VAL A 252 -4.07 -6.72 20.57
C VAL A 252 -5.51 -7.05 20.19
N THR A 253 -5.73 -7.61 18.99
CA THR A 253 -7.02 -8.13 18.54
C THR A 253 -7.48 -9.35 19.33
N ASP A 254 -6.57 -10.07 19.99
CA ASP A 254 -6.92 -11.18 20.88
C ASP A 254 -7.50 -10.73 22.22
N LEU A 255 -7.36 -9.45 22.56
CA LEU A 255 -8.03 -8.84 23.71
C LEU A 255 -9.51 -8.50 23.40
N LEU A 256 -9.85 -8.32 22.12
CA LEU A 256 -11.19 -7.89 21.71
C LEU A 256 -12.21 -9.02 21.82
N SER A 257 -13.49 -8.62 21.89
CA SER A 257 -14.62 -9.56 21.86
C SER A 257 -14.60 -10.41 20.59
N LYS A 258 -15.17 -11.62 20.69
CA LYS A 258 -15.25 -12.55 19.55
C LYS A 258 -15.88 -11.90 18.31
N VAL A 259 -16.91 -11.07 18.51
CA VAL A 259 -17.62 -10.37 17.43
C VAL A 259 -16.69 -9.39 16.71
N LEU A 260 -15.97 -8.55 17.45
CA LEU A 260 -15.03 -7.58 16.86
C LEU A 260 -13.88 -8.29 16.15
N ARG A 261 -13.32 -9.33 16.78
CA ARG A 261 -12.25 -10.13 16.17
C ARG A 261 -12.68 -10.78 14.86
N GLN A 262 -13.88 -11.35 14.81
CA GLN A 262 -14.43 -11.93 13.57
C GLN A 262 -14.64 -10.88 12.48
N LYS A 263 -15.12 -9.68 12.83
CA LYS A 263 -15.24 -8.57 11.87
C LYS A 263 -13.88 -8.15 11.30
N ILE A 264 -12.88 -7.98 12.16
CA ILE A 264 -11.50 -7.62 11.76
C ILE A 264 -10.90 -8.73 10.90
N ASN A 265 -10.99 -9.99 11.31
CA ASN A 265 -10.46 -11.13 10.55
C ASN A 265 -11.15 -11.28 9.19
N ARG A 266 -12.47 -11.03 9.12
CA ARG A 266 -13.19 -11.03 7.84
C ARG A 266 -12.73 -9.88 6.96
N LEU A 267 -12.59 -8.68 7.52
CA LEU A 267 -12.15 -7.51 6.78
C LEU A 267 -10.76 -7.73 6.16
N PHE A 268 -9.79 -8.22 6.94
CA PHE A 268 -8.45 -8.54 6.46
C PHE A 268 -8.33 -9.93 5.81
N SER A 269 -9.45 -10.63 5.62
CA SER A 269 -9.44 -11.88 4.86
C SER A 269 -9.17 -11.57 3.38
N TYR A 270 -8.46 -12.48 2.72
CA TYR A 270 -8.09 -12.34 1.32
C TYR A 270 -9.27 -11.96 0.40
N GLY A 271 -10.45 -12.56 0.61
CA GLY A 271 -11.65 -12.28 -0.19
C GLY A 271 -12.29 -10.91 0.08
N SER A 272 -11.87 -10.19 1.12
CA SER A 272 -12.32 -8.82 1.42
C SER A 272 -11.25 -7.77 1.08
N VAL A 273 -9.99 -8.17 0.91
CA VAL A 273 -8.91 -7.30 0.42
C VAL A 273 -8.92 -7.19 -1.09
N ILE A 274 -9.43 -8.20 -1.80
CA ILE A 274 -9.37 -8.26 -3.26
C ILE A 274 -10.75 -8.20 -3.92
N THR A 275 -10.87 -7.38 -4.96
CA THR A 275 -12.02 -7.37 -5.89
C THR A 275 -11.56 -7.53 -7.33
N ARG A 276 -12.46 -7.95 -8.21
CA ARG A 276 -12.19 -8.13 -9.64
C ARG A 276 -13.14 -7.26 -10.44
N SER A 277 -12.62 -6.59 -11.44
CA SER A 277 -13.46 -5.89 -12.42
C SER A 277 -14.26 -6.87 -13.27
N ILE A 278 -15.28 -6.34 -13.93
CA ILE A 278 -16.02 -7.06 -14.97
C ILE A 278 -15.03 -7.50 -16.06
N ALA A 279 -15.19 -8.74 -16.55
CA ALA A 279 -14.32 -9.29 -17.58
C ALA A 279 -14.45 -8.52 -18.91
N ALA A 280 -13.31 -8.23 -19.54
CA ALA A 280 -13.23 -7.84 -20.93
C ALA A 280 -12.89 -9.07 -21.79
N GLY A 281 -13.40 -9.12 -23.03
CA GLY A 281 -13.15 -10.22 -23.96
C GLY A 281 -14.21 -11.33 -23.92
N GLY A 282 -13.79 -12.57 -24.17
CA GLY A 282 -14.68 -13.72 -24.27
C GLY A 282 -15.29 -14.12 -22.92
N ASN A 283 -16.50 -14.68 -22.93
CA ASN A 283 -17.11 -15.25 -21.73
C ASN A 283 -16.62 -16.70 -21.53
N LEU A 284 -15.38 -16.84 -21.07
CA LEU A 284 -14.70 -18.13 -20.88
C LEU A 284 -14.41 -18.36 -19.38
N PRO A 285 -14.25 -19.62 -18.93
CA PRO A 285 -13.71 -19.92 -17.61
C PRO A 285 -12.31 -19.34 -17.45
N LEU A 286 -12.00 -18.79 -16.28
CA LEU A 286 -10.68 -18.22 -15.96
C LEU A 286 -9.59 -19.30 -16.13
N GLY A 287 -8.66 -19.05 -17.04
CA GLY A 287 -7.46 -19.88 -17.26
C GLY A 287 -6.29 -19.49 -16.35
N PHE A 288 -6.30 -18.30 -15.75
CA PHE A 288 -5.30 -17.87 -14.77
C PHE A 288 -5.85 -16.84 -13.78
N ASP A 289 -5.17 -16.74 -12.64
CA ASP A 289 -5.39 -15.71 -11.62
C ASP A 289 -4.06 -15.37 -10.92
N CYS A 290 -3.57 -14.14 -11.10
CA CYS A 290 -2.32 -13.63 -10.54
C CYS A 290 -2.30 -13.59 -9.01
N THR A 291 -3.43 -13.76 -8.33
CA THR A 291 -3.54 -13.45 -6.90
C THR A 291 -3.20 -14.60 -5.95
N SER A 292 -3.01 -15.82 -6.47
CA SER A 292 -2.77 -17.06 -5.69
C SER A 292 -1.61 -17.00 -4.66
N GLY A 293 -0.75 -15.96 -4.71
CA GLY A 293 0.43 -15.78 -3.86
C GLY A 293 0.39 -14.66 -2.82
N ARG A 294 -0.79 -14.16 -2.42
CA ARG A 294 -1.02 -12.96 -1.55
C ARG A 294 -1.01 -11.64 -2.31
N VAL A 295 -1.38 -10.57 -1.60
CA VAL A 295 -1.44 -9.22 -2.13
C VAL A 295 -0.02 -8.64 -2.15
N LYS A 296 0.49 -8.27 -3.32
CA LYS A 296 1.88 -7.80 -3.52
C LYS A 296 1.92 -6.53 -4.34
N ASP A 297 2.99 -5.75 -4.17
CA ASP A 297 3.22 -4.55 -4.97
C ASP A 297 3.80 -4.94 -6.33
N ILE A 298 3.16 -4.45 -7.39
CA ILE A 298 3.64 -4.64 -8.76
C ILE A 298 4.87 -3.78 -8.96
N LYS A 299 5.94 -4.38 -9.49
CA LYS A 299 7.14 -3.66 -9.94
C LYS A 299 7.06 -3.37 -11.43
N GLN A 300 6.57 -4.34 -12.21
CA GLN A 300 6.58 -4.28 -13.66
C GLN A 300 5.48 -5.14 -14.25
N ILE A 301 4.87 -4.67 -15.34
CA ILE A 301 3.98 -5.46 -16.19
C ILE A 301 4.67 -5.67 -17.53
N ASN A 302 4.87 -6.93 -17.92
CA ASN A 302 5.38 -7.28 -19.23
C ASN A 302 4.22 -7.60 -20.16
N VAL A 303 4.30 -7.11 -21.39
CA VAL A 303 3.25 -7.31 -22.39
C VAL A 303 3.83 -7.88 -23.67
N TRP A 304 3.10 -8.83 -24.25
CA TRP A 304 3.35 -9.35 -25.58
C TRP A 304 2.19 -8.91 -26.46
N TYR A 305 2.50 -8.25 -27.57
CA TYR A 305 1.49 -7.80 -28.50
C TYR A 305 2.05 -7.62 -29.91
N ASN A 306 1.16 -7.59 -30.88
CA ASN A 306 1.46 -7.24 -32.27
C ASN A 306 0.38 -6.28 -32.82
N ALA A 307 0.43 -6.02 -34.13
CA ALA A 307 -0.53 -5.15 -34.79
C ALA A 307 -1.99 -5.62 -34.67
N ASP A 308 -2.25 -6.91 -34.44
CA ASP A 308 -3.61 -7.45 -34.37
C ASP A 308 -4.13 -7.58 -32.93
N GLY A 309 -3.31 -7.37 -31.90
CA GLY A 309 -3.76 -7.32 -30.50
C GLY A 309 -2.80 -7.88 -29.46
N MET A 310 -3.34 -8.15 -28.27
CA MET A 310 -2.59 -8.62 -27.11
C MET A 310 -2.41 -10.14 -27.13
N LYS A 311 -1.15 -10.57 -27.11
CA LYS A 311 -0.73 -11.97 -27.13
C LYS A 311 -0.64 -12.59 -25.73
N ASP A 312 -0.05 -11.87 -24.78
CA ASP A 312 0.16 -12.34 -23.42
C ASP A 312 0.49 -11.19 -22.45
N ILE A 313 0.45 -11.48 -21.15
CA ILE A 313 0.80 -10.54 -20.08
C ILE A 313 1.47 -11.28 -18.92
N SER A 314 2.41 -10.63 -18.25
CA SER A 314 2.94 -11.10 -16.98
C SER A 314 3.17 -9.94 -16.01
N VAL A 315 3.23 -10.27 -14.72
CA VAL A 315 3.42 -9.31 -13.63
C VAL A 315 4.64 -9.73 -12.83
N THR A 316 5.61 -8.84 -12.70
CA THR A 316 6.75 -8.99 -11.80
C THR A 316 6.50 -8.11 -10.57
N TYR A 317 6.57 -8.70 -9.38
CA TYR A 317 6.36 -8.01 -8.12
C TYR A 317 7.66 -7.45 -7.54
N VAL A 318 7.57 -6.55 -6.56
CA VAL A 318 8.76 -5.94 -5.90
C VAL A 318 9.64 -7.00 -5.23
N ASP A 319 9.04 -8.06 -4.69
CA ASP A 319 9.75 -9.22 -4.14
C ASP A 319 10.35 -10.15 -5.21
N GLY A 320 10.27 -9.80 -6.49
CA GLY A 320 10.79 -10.58 -7.60
C GLY A 320 10.00 -11.85 -7.90
N ALA A 321 8.88 -12.10 -7.23
CA ALA A 321 7.94 -13.12 -7.69
C ALA A 321 7.34 -12.69 -9.03
N GLU A 322 7.02 -13.68 -9.86
CA GLU A 322 6.42 -13.47 -11.17
C GLU A 322 5.11 -14.24 -11.29
N ALA A 323 4.13 -13.64 -11.95
CA ALA A 323 2.87 -14.25 -12.34
C ALA A 323 2.72 -14.17 -13.86
N GLY A 324 2.58 -15.32 -14.51
CA GLY A 324 2.66 -15.44 -15.97
C GLY A 324 4.11 -15.53 -16.47
N PRO A 325 4.35 -15.48 -17.79
CA PRO A 325 3.36 -15.41 -18.87
C PRO A 325 2.48 -16.67 -18.92
N TYR A 326 1.31 -16.57 -19.54
CA TYR A 326 0.28 -17.61 -19.44
C TYR A 326 0.16 -18.46 -20.70
N GLY A 327 0.25 -17.86 -21.87
CA GLY A 327 0.13 -18.49 -23.19
C GLY A 327 1.37 -18.25 -24.04
N PHE A 328 1.25 -17.34 -25.01
CA PHE A 328 2.27 -17.06 -26.03
C PHE A 328 3.67 -16.77 -25.47
N GLY A 329 3.77 -16.06 -24.34
CA GLY A 329 5.05 -15.67 -23.73
C GLY A 329 5.80 -16.80 -23.02
N LYS A 330 5.18 -17.97 -22.84
CA LYS A 330 5.86 -19.13 -22.21
C LYS A 330 6.98 -19.71 -23.06
N ALA A 331 6.91 -19.54 -24.38
CA ALA A 331 7.96 -19.99 -25.27
C ALA A 331 9.22 -19.11 -25.08
N PRO A 332 10.40 -19.67 -24.75
CA PRO A 332 11.60 -18.87 -24.46
C PRO A 332 12.06 -17.94 -25.60
N ALA A 333 11.69 -18.25 -26.83
CA ALA A 333 11.98 -17.41 -28.00
C ALA A 333 11.13 -16.13 -28.05
N ASN A 334 9.95 -16.13 -27.40
CA ASN A 334 9.01 -15.02 -27.42
C ASN A 334 9.32 -14.07 -26.26
N LYS A 335 10.17 -13.07 -26.52
CA LYS A 335 10.47 -12.02 -25.54
C LYS A 335 9.30 -11.03 -25.42
N PRO A 336 9.09 -10.38 -24.25
CA PRO A 336 8.13 -9.31 -24.12
C PRO A 336 8.33 -8.26 -25.21
N THR A 337 7.22 -7.79 -25.79
CA THR A 337 7.26 -6.67 -26.75
C THR A 337 7.64 -5.39 -26.00
N ASP A 338 7.10 -5.21 -24.79
CA ASP A 338 7.38 -4.06 -23.94
C ASP A 338 7.15 -4.35 -22.45
N SER A 339 7.49 -3.39 -21.60
CA SER A 339 7.38 -3.44 -20.15
C SER A 339 6.96 -2.08 -19.58
N PHE A 340 5.95 -2.10 -18.72
CA PHE A 340 5.53 -0.93 -17.95
C PHE A 340 6.08 -1.04 -16.53
N VAL A 341 7.00 -0.15 -16.15
CA VAL A 341 7.74 -0.19 -14.87
C VAL A 341 7.19 0.85 -13.90
N LEU A 342 7.07 0.46 -12.63
CA LEU A 342 6.63 1.30 -11.52
C LEU A 342 7.82 1.64 -10.61
N ALA A 343 7.98 2.92 -10.29
CA ALA A 343 8.94 3.37 -9.28
C ALA A 343 8.44 3.07 -7.85
N PRO A 344 9.30 3.09 -6.82
CA PRO A 344 8.86 2.92 -5.44
C PRO A 344 7.74 3.90 -5.06
N GLY A 345 6.62 3.36 -4.57
CA GLY A 345 5.42 4.14 -4.22
C GLY A 345 4.45 4.41 -5.38
N GLU A 346 4.82 4.06 -6.62
CA GLU A 346 3.89 4.11 -7.75
C GLU A 346 3.05 2.83 -7.82
N PHE A 347 1.78 2.99 -8.14
CA PHE A 347 0.86 1.88 -8.38
C PHE A 347 -0.17 2.27 -9.45
N ILE A 348 -0.78 1.26 -10.08
CA ILE A 348 -1.77 1.47 -11.14
C ILE A 348 -3.16 1.66 -10.52
N THR A 349 -3.85 2.72 -10.92
CA THR A 349 -5.20 3.10 -10.45
C THR A 349 -6.27 2.89 -11.51
N HIS A 350 -5.91 2.93 -12.78
CA HIS A 350 -6.83 2.66 -13.89
C HIS A 350 -6.20 1.76 -14.95
N VAL A 351 -7.04 0.94 -15.54
CA VAL A 351 -6.71 0.15 -16.73
C VAL A 351 -7.80 0.38 -17.76
N PHE A 352 -7.41 0.83 -18.95
CA PHE A 352 -8.30 0.88 -20.10
C PHE A 352 -8.04 -0.33 -20.99
N VAL A 353 -9.09 -1.10 -21.29
CA VAL A 353 -8.98 -2.32 -22.10
C VAL A 353 -9.94 -2.28 -23.26
N TRP A 354 -9.41 -2.44 -24.47
CA TRP A 354 -10.17 -2.63 -25.70
C TRP A 354 -10.21 -4.11 -26.02
N ASN A 355 -11.39 -4.61 -26.36
CA ASN A 355 -11.57 -5.97 -26.84
C ASN A 355 -12.46 -5.99 -28.09
N TYR A 356 -12.22 -6.99 -28.93
CA TYR A 356 -13.07 -7.27 -30.08
C TYR A 356 -13.44 -8.75 -30.07
N ASN A 357 -14.74 -9.04 -30.06
CA ASN A 357 -15.27 -10.38 -29.82
C ASN A 357 -14.63 -10.99 -28.55
N ALA A 358 -13.98 -12.15 -28.68
CA ALA A 358 -13.41 -12.90 -27.58
C ALA A 358 -11.91 -12.62 -27.33
N TRP A 359 -11.39 -11.46 -27.77
CA TRP A 359 -9.95 -11.20 -27.87
C TRP A 359 -9.61 -9.82 -27.30
N ILE A 360 -8.56 -9.74 -26.50
CA ILE A 360 -8.05 -8.48 -25.99
C ILE A 360 -7.18 -7.81 -27.06
N LYS A 361 -7.55 -6.60 -27.44
CA LYS A 361 -6.94 -5.87 -28.54
C LYS A 361 -5.91 -4.90 -28.06
N THR A 362 -6.24 -4.12 -27.03
CA THR A 362 -5.38 -3.04 -26.57
C THR A 362 -5.52 -2.86 -25.07
N ILE A 363 -4.43 -2.52 -24.40
CA ILE A 363 -4.43 -2.17 -22.97
C ILE A 363 -3.64 -0.87 -22.77
N GLN A 364 -4.09 -0.05 -21.81
CA GLN A 364 -3.39 1.13 -21.35
C GLN A 364 -3.49 1.25 -19.82
N PHE A 365 -2.40 1.63 -19.16
CA PHE A 365 -2.32 1.74 -17.71
C PHE A 365 -2.20 3.20 -17.27
N VAL A 366 -2.73 3.51 -16.09
CA VAL A 366 -2.60 4.82 -15.44
C VAL A 366 -2.06 4.64 -14.03
N LYS A 367 -1.02 5.38 -13.68
CA LYS A 367 -0.45 5.39 -12.34
C LYS A 367 -1.23 6.32 -11.39
N ASN A 368 -1.05 6.14 -10.09
CA ASN A 368 -1.43 7.11 -9.06
C ASN A 368 -0.74 8.48 -9.24
N THR A 369 0.39 8.54 -9.94
CA THR A 369 1.08 9.78 -10.34
C THR A 369 0.50 10.41 -11.61
N TYR A 370 -0.61 9.87 -12.13
CA TYR A 370 -1.34 10.34 -13.31
C TYR A 370 -0.60 10.15 -14.63
N GLU A 371 0.59 9.55 -14.60
CA GLU A 371 1.28 9.10 -15.78
C GLU A 371 0.47 7.99 -16.47
N VAL A 372 0.21 8.19 -17.77
CA VAL A 372 -0.51 7.24 -18.61
C VAL A 372 0.48 6.55 -19.52
N SER A 373 0.50 5.22 -19.52
CA SER A 373 1.31 4.45 -20.45
C SER A 373 0.94 4.79 -21.91
N HIS A 374 1.82 4.47 -22.85
CA HIS A 374 1.35 4.33 -24.22
C HIS A 374 0.40 3.12 -24.32
N ARG A 375 -0.28 3.00 -25.45
CA ARG A 375 -1.22 1.90 -25.68
C ARG A 375 -0.43 0.69 -26.19
N TYR A 376 -0.65 -0.45 -25.57
CA TYR A 376 -0.08 -1.74 -25.97
C TYR A 376 -1.13 -2.51 -26.75
N GLY A 377 -0.78 -3.11 -27.88
CA GLY A 377 -1.71 -3.87 -28.72
C GLY A 377 -2.00 -3.25 -30.08
N ASP A 378 -3.20 -3.55 -30.59
CA ASP A 378 -3.70 -3.00 -31.85
C ASP A 378 -3.92 -1.49 -31.68
N LEU A 379 -3.15 -0.70 -32.43
CA LEU A 379 -3.23 0.76 -32.37
C LEU A 379 -4.30 1.33 -33.31
N THR A 380 -4.81 0.48 -34.21
CA THR A 380 -5.75 0.82 -35.28
C THR A 380 -7.18 0.41 -34.94
N ASP A 381 -7.36 -0.58 -34.06
CA ASP A 381 -8.69 -1.02 -33.61
C ASP A 381 -9.36 0.05 -32.76
N THR A 382 -10.59 0.36 -33.13
CA THR A 382 -11.32 1.58 -32.78
C THR A 382 -12.52 1.34 -31.89
N GLY A 383 -12.55 0.16 -31.25
CA GLY A 383 -13.56 -0.19 -30.26
C GLY A 383 -13.63 0.77 -29.08
N THR A 384 -14.68 0.60 -28.26
CA THR A 384 -14.80 1.33 -26.99
C THR A 384 -14.04 0.59 -25.90
N PRO A 385 -13.18 1.27 -25.11
CA PRO A 385 -12.56 0.63 -23.97
C PRO A 385 -13.57 0.40 -22.85
N MET A 386 -13.33 -0.66 -22.08
CA MET A 386 -13.74 -0.71 -20.69
C MET A 386 -12.75 0.09 -19.86
N ALA A 387 -13.25 0.96 -18.97
CA ALA A 387 -12.44 1.57 -17.92
C ALA A 387 -12.61 0.77 -16.64
N TRP A 388 -11.52 0.22 -16.13
CA TRP A 388 -11.49 -0.40 -14.81
C TRP A 388 -10.81 0.54 -13.84
N ASN A 389 -11.56 0.95 -12.82
CA ASN A 389 -11.16 1.96 -11.84
C ASN A 389 -11.89 1.69 -10.52
N GLU A 390 -11.28 0.89 -9.66
CA GLU A 390 -11.88 0.50 -8.38
C GLU A 390 -11.70 1.62 -7.33
N GLY A 391 -12.21 2.83 -7.62
CA GLY A 391 -12.17 3.98 -6.73
C GLY A 391 -10.78 4.34 -6.24
N GLY A 392 -9.76 4.22 -7.10
CA GLY A 392 -8.37 4.54 -6.79
C GLY A 392 -7.58 3.43 -6.09
N CYS A 393 -8.20 2.26 -5.86
CA CYS A 393 -7.48 1.10 -5.32
C CYS A 393 -6.32 0.69 -6.24
N ALA A 394 -5.25 0.19 -5.64
CA ALA A 394 -4.10 -0.28 -6.39
C ALA A 394 -4.42 -1.58 -7.14
N LEU A 395 -3.88 -1.72 -8.35
CA LEU A 395 -3.90 -2.98 -9.08
C LEU A 395 -2.99 -3.99 -8.39
N ALA A 396 -3.54 -5.17 -8.06
CA ALA A 396 -2.81 -6.31 -7.51
C ALA A 396 -2.34 -7.28 -8.59
N GLY A 397 -3.02 -7.32 -9.74
CA GLY A 397 -2.66 -8.18 -10.86
C GLY A 397 -3.84 -8.36 -11.82
N PHE A 398 -3.84 -9.49 -12.54
CA PHE A 398 -4.89 -9.82 -13.50
C PHE A 398 -5.44 -11.23 -13.28
N ALA A 399 -6.67 -11.45 -13.69
CA ALA A 399 -7.24 -12.77 -13.90
C ALA A 399 -7.80 -12.82 -15.31
N GLY A 400 -7.90 -14.00 -15.92
CA GLY A 400 -8.42 -14.08 -17.27
C GLY A 400 -8.22 -15.43 -17.92
N SER A 401 -8.33 -15.44 -19.25
CA SER A 401 -8.21 -16.62 -20.08
C SER A 401 -7.35 -16.32 -21.30
N TYR A 402 -6.73 -17.36 -21.83
CA TYR A 402 -5.84 -17.27 -22.98
C TYR A 402 -5.98 -18.52 -23.85
N ASP A 403 -5.55 -18.40 -25.10
CA ASP A 403 -5.22 -19.55 -25.93
C ASP A 403 -3.72 -19.56 -26.26
N VAL A 404 -3.30 -20.42 -27.18
CA VAL A 404 -1.88 -20.57 -27.55
C VAL A 404 -1.25 -19.27 -28.09
N ASN A 405 -2.08 -18.35 -28.61
CA ASN A 405 -1.63 -17.16 -29.31
C ASN A 405 -2.12 -15.85 -28.68
N TRP A 406 -3.22 -15.84 -27.93
CA TRP A 406 -3.91 -14.58 -27.56
C TRP A 406 -4.42 -14.58 -26.13
N LEU A 407 -4.46 -13.37 -25.56
CA LEU A 407 -5.31 -13.09 -24.40
C LEU A 407 -6.75 -12.99 -24.87
N THR A 408 -7.60 -13.90 -24.38
CA THR A 408 -9.00 -13.99 -24.80
C THR A 408 -9.95 -13.34 -23.80
N GLN A 409 -9.58 -13.31 -22.53
CA GLN A 409 -10.33 -12.63 -21.48
C GLN A 409 -9.38 -12.01 -20.46
N LEU A 410 -9.73 -10.85 -19.91
CA LEU A 410 -8.97 -10.21 -18.84
C LEU A 410 -9.90 -9.52 -17.82
N GLN A 411 -9.48 -9.52 -16.56
CA GLN A 411 -10.05 -8.80 -15.43
C GLN A 411 -8.88 -8.15 -14.68
N ALA A 412 -9.01 -6.86 -14.36
CA ALA A 412 -8.17 -6.26 -13.34
C ALA A 412 -8.55 -6.80 -11.97
N VAL A 413 -7.53 -7.08 -11.17
CA VAL A 413 -7.69 -7.51 -9.78
C VAL A 413 -7.15 -6.42 -8.88
N TRP A 414 -7.99 -5.87 -8.01
CA TRP A 414 -7.71 -4.70 -7.19
C TRP A 414 -7.47 -5.10 -5.75
N ARG A 415 -6.64 -4.34 -5.04
CA ARG A 415 -6.41 -4.49 -3.60
C ARG A 415 -6.90 -3.25 -2.86
N HIS A 416 -7.72 -3.47 -1.84
CA HIS A 416 -8.41 -2.42 -1.08
C HIS A 416 -7.58 -1.80 0.04
N ASP A 417 -6.39 -2.33 0.28
CA ASP A 417 -5.51 -1.89 1.35
C ASP A 417 -4.55 -0.77 0.90
N ILE A 418 -4.45 -0.49 -0.40
CA ILE A 418 -3.72 0.67 -0.93
C ILE A 418 -4.67 1.41 -1.86
N LYS A 419 -4.80 2.72 -1.67
CA LYS A 419 -5.67 3.58 -2.46
C LYS A 419 -5.05 4.96 -2.65
N ALA A 420 -5.25 5.55 -3.83
CA ALA A 420 -4.95 6.95 -4.07
C ALA A 420 -6.00 7.83 -3.37
N GLU A 421 -5.54 8.76 -2.53
CA GLU A 421 -6.36 9.84 -1.99
C GLU A 421 -6.85 10.69 -3.18
N ASP A 422 -8.16 10.97 -3.23
CA ASP A 422 -8.79 11.84 -4.25
C ASP A 422 -8.93 11.29 -5.69
N ASN A 423 -8.96 9.97 -5.85
CA ASN A 423 -9.31 9.35 -7.14
C ASN A 423 -10.79 9.53 -7.50
N ARG A 424 -11.08 10.07 -8.69
CA ARG A 424 -12.45 10.19 -9.21
C ARG A 424 -12.91 8.89 -9.88
N ASN A 425 -14.14 8.49 -9.59
CA ASN A 425 -14.80 7.43 -10.35
C ASN A 425 -15.13 7.94 -11.75
N ILE A 426 -14.92 7.09 -12.75
CA ILE A 426 -15.13 7.40 -14.16
C ILE A 426 -16.10 6.38 -14.76
N GLU A 427 -17.10 6.89 -15.45
CA GLU A 427 -17.98 6.10 -16.29
C GLU A 427 -17.93 6.58 -17.75
N LEU A 428 -17.95 5.65 -18.69
CA LEU A 428 -17.80 5.94 -20.11
C LEU A 428 -19.15 5.83 -20.83
N GLN A 429 -19.48 6.83 -21.64
CA GLN A 429 -20.61 6.79 -22.59
C GLN A 429 -20.13 7.05 -24.01
N ILE A 430 -20.60 6.23 -24.95
CA ILE A 430 -20.17 6.29 -26.35
C ILE A 430 -21.05 7.27 -27.12
N VAL A 431 -20.43 8.26 -27.76
CA VAL A 431 -21.11 9.13 -28.72
C VAL A 431 -21.20 8.44 -30.07
N SER A 432 -20.09 8.09 -30.72
CA SER A 432 -20.12 7.35 -32.00
C SER A 432 -19.04 6.28 -32.04
N GLY A 433 -19.23 5.27 -32.89
CA GLY A 433 -18.15 4.34 -33.28
C GLY A 433 -17.57 4.78 -34.62
N GLY A 434 -16.25 4.64 -34.82
CA GLY A 434 -15.60 5.05 -36.06
C GLY A 434 -14.10 4.78 -36.07
N THR A 435 -13.51 4.65 -37.26
CA THR A 435 -12.13 4.20 -37.48
C THR A 435 -11.13 5.36 -37.57
N GLY A 436 -10.10 5.45 -36.72
CA GLY A 436 -9.15 6.56 -36.74
C GLY A 436 -8.03 6.44 -35.70
N THR A 437 -7.18 7.47 -35.63
CA THR A 437 -6.14 7.56 -34.61
C THR A 437 -6.77 7.82 -33.25
N ILE A 438 -6.52 6.91 -32.33
CA ILE A 438 -7.14 6.91 -31.01
C ILE A 438 -6.45 7.91 -30.11
N PHE A 439 -7.24 8.56 -29.28
CA PHE A 439 -6.78 9.40 -28.20
C PHE A 439 -7.46 9.06 -26.88
N ASN A 440 -6.71 9.31 -25.81
CA ASN A 440 -7.17 9.28 -24.44
C ASN A 440 -6.66 10.54 -23.77
N ASP A 441 -7.56 11.46 -23.44
CA ASP A 441 -7.17 12.76 -22.90
C ASP A 441 -6.82 12.71 -21.41
N PHE A 442 -6.94 11.54 -20.74
CA PHE A 442 -6.59 11.39 -19.32
C PHE A 442 -5.21 11.95 -18.99
N ARG A 443 -4.24 11.79 -19.90
CA ARG A 443 -2.86 12.29 -19.74
C ARG A 443 -2.74 13.81 -19.63
N TYR A 444 -3.77 14.56 -20.03
CA TYR A 444 -3.78 16.02 -20.00
C TYR A 444 -4.50 16.58 -18.78
N LEU A 445 -4.98 15.73 -17.87
CA LEU A 445 -5.78 16.20 -16.74
C LEU A 445 -4.97 16.93 -15.68
N GLY A 446 -3.66 16.72 -15.62
CA GLY A 446 -2.85 17.21 -14.51
C GLY A 446 -3.18 16.44 -13.23
N ASP A 447 -3.70 17.12 -12.21
CA ASP A 447 -4.25 16.48 -11.00
C ASP A 447 -5.73 16.10 -11.21
N PRO A 448 -6.06 14.80 -11.37
CA PRO A 448 -7.41 14.32 -11.60
C PRO A 448 -8.46 14.82 -10.61
N SER A 449 -8.09 14.94 -9.32
CA SER A 449 -9.01 15.31 -8.25
C SER A 449 -9.63 16.70 -8.44
N THR A 450 -8.82 17.63 -8.94
CA THR A 450 -9.19 19.04 -9.15
C THR A 450 -9.40 19.39 -10.63
N SER A 451 -9.12 18.44 -11.54
CA SER A 451 -9.15 18.69 -12.98
C SER A 451 -10.56 18.93 -13.52
N ARG A 452 -10.68 19.89 -14.43
CA ARG A 452 -11.91 20.23 -15.18
C ARG A 452 -11.59 20.62 -16.60
N ILE A 453 -12.57 20.49 -17.49
CA ILE A 453 -12.54 21.12 -18.81
C ILE A 453 -12.74 22.62 -18.62
N SER A 454 -11.75 23.43 -18.99
CA SER A 454 -11.83 24.90 -18.87
C SER A 454 -12.09 25.60 -20.20
N ARG A 455 -11.69 24.98 -21.31
CA ARG A 455 -11.88 25.56 -22.63
C ARG A 455 -12.01 24.50 -23.70
N PHE A 456 -12.80 24.83 -24.71
CA PHE A 456 -12.78 24.15 -25.98
C PHE A 456 -12.32 25.08 -27.11
N CYS A 457 -11.63 24.49 -28.08
CA CYS A 457 -11.40 25.08 -29.39
C CYS A 457 -11.88 24.10 -30.47
N PHE A 458 -12.65 24.61 -31.42
CA PHE A 458 -13.17 23.81 -32.53
C PHE A 458 -12.85 24.46 -33.88
N ARG A 459 -12.77 23.62 -34.91
CA ARG A 459 -12.76 24.05 -36.31
C ARG A 459 -14.06 23.65 -36.98
N ASN A 460 -14.74 24.64 -37.55
CA ASN A 460 -15.97 24.45 -38.31
C ASN A 460 -15.67 24.52 -39.80
N THR A 461 -16.08 23.51 -40.54
CA THR A 461 -16.10 23.49 -42.01
C THR A 461 -17.55 23.33 -42.51
N ALA A 462 -17.76 23.23 -43.82
CA ALA A 462 -19.06 22.84 -44.40
C ALA A 462 -19.41 21.35 -44.18
N GLN A 463 -18.62 20.65 -43.37
CA GLN A 463 -18.59 19.20 -43.18
C GLN A 463 -18.72 18.87 -41.67
N PRO A 464 -18.59 17.59 -41.22
CA PRO A 464 -18.59 17.22 -39.80
C PRO A 464 -17.60 18.01 -38.93
N VAL A 465 -17.69 17.86 -37.60
CA VAL A 465 -16.78 18.52 -36.63
C VAL A 465 -15.34 18.24 -37.04
N ALA A 466 -14.67 19.27 -37.55
CA ALA A 466 -13.45 19.13 -38.33
C ALA A 466 -12.24 19.05 -37.42
N GLY A 467 -12.12 19.97 -36.46
CA GLY A 467 -11.04 20.02 -35.48
C GLY A 467 -11.60 20.17 -34.08
N PHE A 468 -11.06 19.44 -33.13
CA PHE A 468 -11.45 19.46 -31.72
C PHE A 468 -10.22 19.50 -30.82
N GLN A 469 -10.20 20.45 -29.90
CA GLN A 469 -9.11 20.64 -28.95
C GLN A 469 -9.67 21.08 -27.61
N VAL A 470 -9.15 20.50 -26.54
CA VAL A 470 -9.63 20.73 -25.18
C VAL A 470 -8.49 21.26 -24.33
N THR A 471 -8.77 22.25 -23.48
CA THR A 471 -7.89 22.67 -22.41
C THR A 471 -8.47 22.19 -21.10
N TYR A 472 -7.66 21.47 -20.34
CA TYR A 472 -7.96 21.07 -18.97
C TYR A 472 -7.24 22.00 -17.99
N SER A 473 -7.89 22.35 -16.89
CA SER A 473 -7.30 23.08 -15.77
C SER A 473 -7.33 22.20 -14.52
N SER A 474 -6.24 22.17 -13.76
CA SER A 474 -6.14 21.46 -12.46
C SER A 474 -5.30 22.27 -11.48
N LYS A 475 -5.38 21.96 -10.19
CA LYS A 475 -4.52 22.55 -9.15
C LYS A 475 -3.39 21.58 -8.81
N LEU A 476 -2.15 21.95 -9.12
CA LEU A 476 -0.97 21.19 -8.71
C LEU A 476 -0.24 21.96 -7.60
N GLY A 477 -0.20 21.41 -6.39
CA GLY A 477 0.37 22.11 -5.23
C GLY A 477 -0.35 23.43 -4.90
N GLY A 478 -1.65 23.51 -5.20
CA GLY A 478 -2.47 24.70 -4.99
C GLY A 478 -2.41 25.75 -6.13
N VAL A 479 -1.54 25.56 -7.13
CA VAL A 479 -1.42 26.47 -8.28
C VAL A 479 -2.21 25.93 -9.46
N GLU A 480 -3.00 26.78 -10.12
CA GLU A 480 -3.73 26.40 -11.33
C GLU A 480 -2.77 26.17 -12.50
N VAL A 481 -2.89 25.02 -13.15
CA VAL A 481 -2.12 24.61 -14.32
C VAL A 481 -3.09 24.28 -15.45
N HIS A 482 -2.74 24.68 -16.67
CA HIS A 482 -3.51 24.39 -17.86
C HIS A 482 -2.74 23.45 -18.79
N GLN A 483 -3.42 22.44 -19.31
CA GLN A 483 -2.88 21.54 -20.32
C GLN A 483 -3.83 21.48 -21.51
N GLU A 484 -3.28 21.70 -22.70
CA GLU A 484 -4.03 21.69 -23.95
C GLU A 484 -3.75 20.40 -24.73
N THR A 485 -4.80 19.76 -25.22
CA THR A 485 -4.65 18.58 -26.07
C THR A 485 -4.09 18.99 -27.44
N PRO A 486 -3.53 18.06 -28.21
CA PRO A 486 -3.38 18.23 -29.65
C PRO A 486 -4.74 18.46 -30.31
N VAL A 487 -4.74 19.11 -31.48
CA VAL A 487 -5.94 19.18 -32.32
C VAL A 487 -6.26 17.78 -32.84
N ARG A 488 -7.47 17.31 -32.55
CA ARG A 488 -8.03 16.06 -33.08
C ARG A 488 -8.81 16.39 -34.36
N GLY A 489 -8.54 15.68 -35.45
CA GLY A 489 -9.15 15.97 -36.75
C GLY A 489 -8.25 16.85 -37.64
N THR A 490 -8.84 17.84 -38.31
CA THR A 490 -8.17 18.80 -39.18
C THR A 490 -8.18 20.22 -38.62
N GLU A 491 -7.15 21.00 -38.97
CA GLU A 491 -7.09 22.43 -38.65
C GLU A 491 -7.84 23.32 -39.65
N ALA A 492 -8.41 22.74 -40.71
CA ALA A 492 -9.13 23.46 -41.74
C ALA A 492 -10.44 24.09 -41.22
N GLY A 493 -10.75 25.28 -41.72
CA GLY A 493 -11.98 26.01 -41.40
C GLY A 493 -11.84 27.06 -40.29
N ASN A 494 -12.97 27.70 -39.98
CA ASN A 494 -13.01 28.80 -39.02
C ASN A 494 -12.81 28.26 -37.59
N ARG A 495 -11.95 28.92 -36.82
CA ARG A 495 -11.73 28.60 -35.40
C ARG A 495 -12.79 29.29 -34.55
N ASP A 496 -13.45 28.52 -33.70
CA ASP A 496 -14.29 29.03 -32.61
C ASP A 496 -13.77 28.48 -31.28
N ALA A 497 -14.03 29.19 -30.19
CA ALA A 497 -13.62 28.78 -28.86
C ALA A 497 -14.69 29.10 -27.83
N TRP A 498 -14.70 28.32 -26.75
CA TRP A 498 -15.59 28.54 -25.62
C TRP A 498 -14.85 28.25 -24.33
N THR A 499 -14.75 29.27 -23.48
CA THR A 499 -14.14 29.18 -22.16
C THR A 499 -15.23 29.08 -21.11
N LEU A 500 -15.11 28.12 -20.22
CA LEU A 500 -16.00 27.90 -19.10
C LEU A 500 -15.52 28.74 -17.91
N ALA A 501 -16.45 29.33 -17.18
CA ALA A 501 -16.12 30.07 -15.96
C ALA A 501 -15.60 29.12 -14.86
N GLU A 502 -15.00 29.70 -13.82
CA GLU A 502 -14.73 28.96 -12.58
C GLU A 502 -16.06 28.39 -12.03
N ASP A 503 -16.03 27.13 -11.57
CA ASP A 503 -17.20 26.35 -11.11
C ASP A 503 -18.29 26.10 -12.17
N GLU A 504 -17.97 26.30 -13.46
CA GLU A 504 -18.82 25.89 -14.56
C GLU A 504 -18.41 24.50 -15.09
N HIS A 505 -19.38 23.60 -15.12
CA HIS A 505 -19.17 22.20 -15.52
C HIS A 505 -20.23 21.77 -16.52
N ILE A 506 -19.83 20.93 -17.47
CA ILE A 506 -20.76 20.34 -18.43
C ILE A 506 -21.55 19.22 -17.76
N THR A 507 -22.87 19.31 -17.86
CA THR A 507 -23.83 18.40 -17.25
C THR A 507 -24.68 17.66 -18.27
N GLN A 508 -24.62 18.05 -19.55
CA GLN A 508 -25.30 17.33 -20.63
C GLN A 508 -24.57 17.58 -21.95
N VAL A 509 -24.52 16.54 -22.79
CA VAL A 509 -24.01 16.62 -24.16
C VAL A 509 -25.07 16.14 -25.12
N LYS A 510 -25.36 16.89 -26.17
CA LYS A 510 -26.15 16.43 -27.31
C LYS A 510 -25.26 16.29 -28.52
N SER A 511 -25.55 15.29 -29.35
CA SER A 511 -24.81 15.06 -30.58
C SER A 511 -25.76 14.78 -31.73
N LYS A 512 -25.50 15.38 -32.89
CA LYS A 512 -26.11 14.95 -34.16
C LYS A 512 -25.10 14.19 -34.99
N ARG A 513 -25.52 13.02 -35.48
CA ARG A 513 -24.66 12.07 -36.18
C ARG A 513 -25.28 11.63 -37.49
N VAL A 514 -24.43 11.55 -38.52
CA VAL A 514 -24.75 10.94 -39.81
C VAL A 514 -23.81 9.75 -39.96
N HIS A 515 -24.38 8.54 -40.03
CA HIS A 515 -23.63 7.30 -39.91
C HIS A 515 -22.72 7.29 -38.66
N ASN A 516 -21.42 7.13 -38.86
CA ASN A 516 -20.40 6.98 -37.82
C ASN A 516 -19.60 8.28 -37.58
N VAL A 517 -20.13 9.44 -37.96
CA VAL A 517 -19.40 10.71 -37.88
C VAL A 517 -20.20 11.74 -37.09
N VAL A 518 -19.49 12.48 -36.23
CA VAL A 518 -20.06 13.53 -35.39
C VAL A 518 -20.20 14.81 -36.21
N TYR A 519 -21.44 15.20 -36.51
CA TYR A 519 -21.74 16.41 -37.28
C TYR A 519 -21.94 17.63 -36.38
N GLN A 520 -22.61 17.43 -35.25
CA GLN A 520 -22.84 18.47 -34.26
C GLN A 520 -22.57 17.97 -32.85
N LEU A 521 -22.02 18.84 -32.01
CA LEU A 521 -21.97 18.71 -30.57
C LEU A 521 -22.59 19.94 -29.94
N GLU A 522 -23.42 19.75 -28.93
CA GLU A 522 -23.99 20.79 -28.10
C GLU A 522 -23.74 20.44 -26.64
N PHE A 523 -23.11 21.34 -25.91
CA PHE A 523 -22.80 21.17 -24.50
C PHE A 523 -23.68 22.09 -23.67
N THR A 524 -24.23 21.57 -22.57
CA THR A 524 -24.98 22.35 -21.59
C THR A 524 -24.28 22.30 -20.24
N THR A 525 -24.19 23.44 -19.55
CA THR A 525 -23.51 23.56 -18.25
C THR A 525 -24.47 23.61 -17.07
N ASN A 526 -23.94 23.38 -15.86
CA ASN A 526 -24.65 23.60 -14.59
C ASN A 526 -25.16 25.04 -14.40
N LYS A 527 -24.61 26.02 -15.13
CA LYS A 527 -25.06 27.42 -15.13
C LYS A 527 -26.13 27.72 -16.19
N GLY A 528 -26.58 26.71 -16.94
CA GLY A 528 -27.57 26.86 -18.01
C GLY A 528 -27.01 27.41 -19.32
N ASN A 529 -25.69 27.59 -19.42
CA ASN A 529 -25.07 28.01 -20.68
C ASN A 529 -25.04 26.84 -21.66
N THR A 530 -25.29 27.15 -22.93
CA THR A 530 -25.24 26.17 -24.02
C THR A 530 -24.33 26.64 -25.13
N LYS A 531 -23.52 25.74 -25.69
CA LYS A 531 -22.70 26.05 -26.86
C LYS A 531 -22.75 24.90 -27.87
N LYS A 532 -23.01 25.26 -29.13
CA LYS A 532 -23.13 24.36 -30.28
C LYS A 532 -21.92 24.48 -31.18
N PHE A 533 -21.48 23.35 -31.72
CA PHE A 533 -20.35 23.24 -32.63
C PHE A 533 -20.67 22.28 -33.77
N GLY A 534 -20.20 22.57 -34.98
CA GLY A 534 -20.46 21.78 -36.17
C GLY A 534 -21.79 22.11 -36.86
N GLN A 535 -22.20 21.23 -37.78
CA GLN A 535 -23.32 21.43 -38.70
C GLN A 535 -24.57 20.71 -38.24
N ASP A 536 -25.74 21.33 -38.44
CA ASP A 536 -27.02 20.70 -38.12
C ASP A 536 -27.37 19.62 -39.16
N ALA A 537 -26.89 18.40 -38.93
CA ALA A 537 -27.20 17.26 -39.76
C ALA A 537 -27.21 15.95 -38.97
N GLY A 538 -28.17 15.08 -39.30
CA GLY A 538 -28.27 13.73 -38.75
C GLY A 538 -29.24 13.60 -37.57
N THR A 539 -29.14 12.46 -36.88
CA THR A 539 -30.05 12.11 -35.78
C THR A 539 -29.51 12.66 -34.47
N LEU A 540 -30.36 13.38 -33.74
CA LEU A 540 -30.04 13.91 -32.42
C LEU A 540 -30.07 12.79 -31.37
N VAL A 541 -29.03 12.75 -30.54
CA VAL A 541 -28.96 11.91 -29.34
C VAL A 541 -28.50 12.78 -28.19
N THR A 542 -29.13 12.59 -27.02
CA THR A 542 -28.78 13.30 -25.78
C THR A 542 -28.07 12.34 -24.83
N PHE A 543 -27.05 12.84 -24.17
CA PHE A 543 -26.22 12.15 -23.19
C PHE A 543 -26.27 12.90 -21.88
N ASP A 544 -26.98 12.30 -20.93
CA ASP A 544 -26.98 12.71 -19.54
C ASP A 544 -25.94 11.88 -18.77
N PRO A 545 -25.34 12.43 -17.71
CA PRO A 545 -24.39 11.69 -16.89
C PRO A 545 -25.04 10.41 -16.36
N PRO A 546 -24.30 9.28 -16.32
CA PRO A 546 -24.82 8.03 -15.79
C PRO A 546 -25.34 8.13 -14.35
N GLN A 547 -24.73 9.01 -13.54
CA GLN A 547 -25.16 9.34 -12.18
C GLN A 547 -25.39 10.84 -12.06
N LYS A 548 -26.41 11.24 -11.29
CA LYS A 548 -26.93 12.63 -11.26
C LYS A 548 -25.89 13.69 -10.85
N ASP A 549 -24.90 13.30 -10.07
CA ASP A 549 -23.84 14.16 -9.53
C ASP A 549 -22.58 14.21 -10.43
N MET A 550 -22.49 13.39 -11.48
CA MET A 550 -21.33 13.40 -12.36
C MET A 550 -21.37 14.57 -13.35
N VAL A 551 -20.17 15.01 -13.73
CA VAL A 551 -19.92 16.03 -14.75
C VAL A 551 -19.03 15.46 -15.85
N LEU A 552 -19.11 16.03 -17.05
CA LEU A 552 -18.21 15.63 -18.13
C LEU A 552 -16.78 15.96 -17.73
N TYR A 553 -15.95 14.93 -17.73
CA TYR A 553 -14.63 14.99 -17.14
C TYR A 553 -13.54 15.08 -18.21
N PHE A 554 -13.53 14.14 -19.16
CA PHE A 554 -12.60 14.14 -20.28
C PHE A 554 -13.15 13.35 -21.47
N PHE A 555 -12.35 13.28 -22.53
CA PHE A 555 -12.71 12.57 -23.74
C PHE A 555 -11.73 11.43 -24.06
N LEU A 556 -12.29 10.35 -24.58
CA LEU A 556 -11.56 9.38 -25.38
C LEU A 556 -12.20 9.32 -26.76
N GLY A 557 -11.53 8.75 -27.74
CA GLY A 557 -12.13 8.57 -29.05
C GLY A 557 -11.11 8.42 -30.14
N ASN A 558 -11.56 8.59 -31.38
CA ASN A 558 -10.77 8.38 -32.58
C ASN A 558 -10.95 9.56 -33.52
N SER A 559 -9.84 10.02 -34.09
CA SER A 559 -9.84 11.11 -35.05
C SER A 559 -8.98 10.78 -36.26
N GLY A 560 -9.41 11.24 -37.42
CA GLY A 560 -8.67 11.21 -38.68
C GLY A 560 -8.64 12.61 -39.28
N ALA A 561 -9.22 12.77 -40.46
CA ALA A 561 -9.48 14.11 -41.03
C ALA A 561 -10.58 14.89 -40.26
N TYR A 562 -11.36 14.21 -39.42
CA TYR A 562 -12.43 14.76 -38.59
C TYR A 562 -12.60 13.87 -37.34
N ILE A 563 -13.45 14.28 -36.41
CA ILE A 563 -13.82 13.44 -35.25
C ILE A 563 -14.74 12.30 -35.72
N GLN A 564 -14.25 11.07 -35.60
CA GLN A 564 -14.96 9.87 -36.05
C GLN A 564 -15.67 9.21 -34.87
N SER A 565 -14.99 9.05 -33.75
CA SER A 565 -15.62 8.63 -32.49
C SER A 565 -15.28 9.59 -31.37
N LEU A 566 -16.25 9.73 -30.47
CA LEU A 566 -16.08 10.43 -29.21
C LEU A 566 -16.71 9.59 -28.11
N ILE A 567 -16.02 9.48 -26.99
CA ILE A 567 -16.46 8.82 -25.77
C ILE A 567 -16.37 9.87 -24.68
N LEU A 568 -17.49 10.05 -23.99
CA LEU A 568 -17.63 10.95 -22.87
C LEU A 568 -17.22 10.19 -21.61
N ALA A 569 -16.17 10.64 -20.95
CA ALA A 569 -15.84 10.17 -19.62
C ALA A 569 -16.51 11.10 -18.61
N TRP A 570 -17.43 10.57 -17.83
CA TRP A 570 -18.13 11.26 -16.74
C TRP A 570 -17.44 10.94 -15.42
N GLY A 571 -17.36 11.91 -14.51
CA GLY A 571 -16.84 11.65 -13.16
C GLY A 571 -17.42 12.60 -12.12
N THR A 572 -17.26 12.26 -10.85
CA THR A 572 -17.69 13.11 -9.70
C THR A 572 -17.12 14.53 -9.85
N PRO A 573 -17.75 15.62 -9.41
CA PRO A 573 -17.22 16.97 -9.64
C PRO A 573 -15.81 17.16 -9.04
N PRO A 574 -14.99 18.07 -9.58
CA PRO A 574 -13.69 18.39 -8.99
C PRO A 574 -13.87 18.95 -7.56
N VAL A 575 -12.94 18.62 -6.67
CA VAL A 575 -12.96 19.02 -5.25
C VAL A 575 -12.22 20.33 -5.03
#